data_AF-A0A0Q3FGX4-F1
#
_entry.id   AF-A0A0Q3FGX4-F1
#
_cell.length_a   1.000
_cell.length_b   1.000
_cell.length_c   1.000
_cell.angle_alpha   90.00
_cell.angle_beta   90.00
_cell.angle_gamma   90.00
#
_symmetry.space_group_name_H-M   'P 1'
#
loop_
_entity.id
_entity.type
_entity.pdbx_description
1 polymer ?
#
loop_
_entity_poly.entity_id
_entity_poly.type
_entity_poly.pdbx_seq_one_letter_code
_entity_poly.pdbx_strand_id
1 'polypeptide(L)' 'MVVAAATAAICNMGKRVVCKPPFIGRAAPCESCCANLRVQERCLCKYVNRGYMKSPNAWETVKACGIPIPWCTMH' A
#
# COMPACT_ATOMS: atom_id res chain seq x y z
N MET A 1 -5.82 -6.60 28.96
CA MET A 1 -6.35 -6.88 27.60
C MET A 1 -6.26 -5.59 26.80
N VAL A 2 -5.18 -5.39 26.04
CA VAL A 2 -5.05 -4.21 25.19
C VAL A 2 -5.71 -4.49 23.85
N VAL A 3 -6.82 -3.79 23.65
CA VAL A 3 -7.66 -3.79 22.46
C VAL A 3 -6.77 -3.61 21.23
N ALA A 4 -6.91 -4.53 20.27
CA ALA A 4 -6.28 -4.45 18.97
C ALA A 4 -6.51 -3.04 18.38
N ALA A 5 -5.45 -2.24 18.27
CA ALA A 5 -5.42 -1.04 17.44
C ALA A 5 -5.42 -1.41 15.94
N ALA A 6 -6.23 -2.41 15.57
CA ALA A 6 -6.52 -2.88 14.23
C ALA A 6 -7.83 -2.27 13.70
N THR A 7 -8.31 -1.19 14.32
CA THR A 7 -9.49 -0.46 13.89
C THR A 7 -9.06 0.87 13.27
N ALA A 8 -8.77 0.82 11.97
CA ALA A 8 -8.78 2.02 11.13
C ALA A 8 -7.91 3.20 11.62
N ALA A 9 -6.59 3.03 11.62
CA ALA A 9 -5.79 4.00 10.87
C ALA A 9 -6.26 3.87 9.41
N ILE A 10 -7.39 4.53 9.14
CA ILE A 10 -8.26 4.47 7.97
C ILE A 10 -7.39 4.27 6.75
N CYS A 11 -7.69 3.30 5.88
CA CYS A 11 -6.94 3.08 4.63
C CYS A 11 -6.82 4.41 3.86
N ASN A 12 -5.78 5.19 4.16
CA ASN A 12 -5.67 6.59 3.83
C ASN A 12 -4.39 6.73 3.03
N MET A 13 -4.60 6.61 1.73
CA MET A 13 -3.59 6.87 0.71
C MET A 13 -3.02 8.30 0.83
N GLY A 14 -3.73 9.22 1.48
CA GLY A 14 -3.31 10.61 1.70
C GLY A 14 -2.08 10.75 2.62
N LYS A 15 -1.81 9.79 3.51
CA LYS A 15 -0.53 9.72 4.24
C LYS A 15 0.64 9.25 3.35
N ARG A 16 0.38 8.88 2.08
CA ARG A 16 1.36 8.32 1.13
C ARG A 16 1.96 9.36 0.16
N VAL A 17 2.06 10.64 0.55
CA VAL A 17 2.83 11.62 -0.24
C VAL A 17 4.27 11.14 -0.46
N VAL A 18 4.84 10.41 0.52
CA VAL A 18 6.18 9.82 0.42
C VAL A 18 6.29 8.67 -0.61
N CYS A 19 5.17 8.04 -0.98
CA CYS A 19 5.15 6.98 -2.00
C CYS A 19 4.71 7.50 -3.39
N LYS A 20 4.39 8.78 -3.54
CA LYS A 20 4.04 9.37 -4.85
C LYS A 20 5.14 9.17 -5.92
N PRO A 21 6.43 9.42 -5.63
CA PRO A 21 7.49 9.23 -6.62
C PRO A 21 7.64 7.79 -7.15
N PRO A 22 7.65 6.72 -6.34
CA PRO A 22 7.71 5.36 -6.87
C PRO A 22 6.44 4.96 -7.63
N PHE A 23 5.26 5.42 -7.19
CA PHE A 23 3.98 5.14 -7.87
C PHE A 23 3.86 5.80 -9.25
N ILE A 24 4.45 6.98 -9.46
CA ILE A 24 4.36 7.73 -10.73
C ILE A 24 5.62 7.52 -11.59
N GLY A 25 6.80 7.62 -10.99
CA GLY A 25 8.08 7.80 -11.68
C GLY A 25 8.98 6.58 -11.75
N ARG A 26 8.52 5.38 -11.32
CA ARG A 26 9.36 4.16 -11.33
C ARG A 26 10.61 4.30 -10.44
N ALA A 27 10.57 5.21 -9.45
CA ALA A 27 11.62 5.36 -8.46
C ALA A 27 11.60 4.19 -7.46
N ALA A 28 12.74 3.91 -6.82
CA ALA A 28 12.78 2.94 -5.72
C ALA A 28 12.00 3.49 -4.50
N PRO A 29 11.19 2.67 -3.80
CA PRO A 29 10.52 3.12 -2.59
C PRO A 29 11.52 3.36 -1.46
N CYS A 30 11.37 4.49 -0.76
CA CYS A 30 12.11 4.74 0.47
C CYS A 30 11.62 3.83 1.61
N GLU A 31 12.45 3.62 2.62
CA GLU A 31 12.12 2.77 3.78
C GLU A 31 10.83 3.22 4.48
N SER A 32 10.62 4.53 4.64
CA SER A 32 9.38 5.08 5.21
C SER A 32 8.13 4.80 4.35
N CYS A 33 8.29 4.68 3.03
CA CYS A 33 7.19 4.25 2.15
C CYS A 33 6.86 2.77 2.39
N CYS A 34 7.87 1.91 2.46
CA CYS A 34 7.69 0.48 2.69
C CYS A 34 7.14 0.16 4.08
N ALA A 35 7.63 0.83 5.14
CA ALA A 35 7.10 0.69 6.49
C ALA A 35 5.60 1.03 6.55
N ASN A 36 5.20 2.12 5.90
CA ASN A 36 3.79 2.51 5.81
C ASN A 36 2.94 1.53 5.00
N LEU A 37 3.47 1.02 3.88
CA LEU A 37 2.77 0.03 3.07
C LEU A 37 2.58 -1.30 3.83
N ARG A 38 3.58 -1.75 4.60
CA ARG A 38 3.47 -2.97 5.44
C ARG A 38 2.38 -2.84 6.50
N VAL A 39 2.31 -1.71 7.19
CA VAL A 39 1.25 -1.47 8.19
C VAL A 39 -0.15 -1.44 7.52
N GLN A 40 -0.22 -1.09 6.24
CA GLN A 40 -1.45 -1.04 5.46
C GLN A 40 -1.66 -2.23 4.53
N GLU A 41 -1.01 -3.37 4.79
CA GLU A 41 -1.12 -4.57 3.94
C GLU A 41 -2.58 -5.02 3.80
N ARG A 42 -3.35 -5.01 4.90
CA ARG A 42 -4.79 -5.34 4.90
C ARG A 42 -5.66 -4.39 4.06
N CYS A 43 -5.16 -3.19 3.76
CA CYS A 43 -5.85 -2.20 2.94
C CYS A 43 -5.52 -2.29 1.45
N LEU A 44 -4.50 -3.08 1.06
CA LEU A 44 -4.06 -3.23 -0.33
C LEU A 44 -5.23 -3.56 -1.26
N CYS A 45 -6.07 -4.54 -0.92
CA CYS A 45 -7.22 -4.89 -1.75
C CYS A 45 -8.25 -3.78 -1.90
N LYS A 46 -8.44 -2.96 -0.86
CA LYS A 46 -9.29 -1.78 -0.94
C LYS A 46 -8.73 -0.75 -1.91
N TYR A 47 -7.40 -0.62 -1.99
CA TYR A 47 -6.73 0.25 -2.95
C TYR A 47 -6.79 -0.28 -4.38
N VAL A 48 -6.70 -1.60 -4.57
CA VAL A 48 -6.94 -2.25 -5.86
C VAL A 48 -8.36 -1.96 -6.33
N ASN A 49 -9.36 -2.20 -5.48
CA ASN A 49 -10.77 -1.98 -5.80
C ASN A 49 -11.08 -0.50 -6.10
N ARG A 50 -10.47 0.44 -5.37
CA ARG A 50 -10.56 1.88 -5.66
C ARG A 50 -9.73 2.36 -6.87
N GLY A 51 -8.98 1.47 -7.52
CA GLY A 51 -8.20 1.78 -8.72
C GLY A 51 -6.88 2.52 -8.47
N TYR A 52 -6.39 2.60 -7.24
CA TYR A 52 -5.08 3.20 -6.94
C TYR A 52 -3.90 2.34 -7.41
N MET A 53 -4.12 1.04 -7.62
CA MET A 53 -3.14 0.11 -8.19
C MET A 53 -3.46 -0.24 -9.64
N LYS A 54 -3.96 0.72 -10.43
CA LYS A 54 -4.12 0.55 -11.87
C LYS A 54 -2.79 0.60 -12.63
N SER A 55 -1.80 1.32 -12.11
CA SER A 55 -0.49 1.44 -12.75
C SER A 55 0.43 0.27 -12.39
N PRO A 56 1.17 -0.30 -13.35
CA PRO A 56 2.17 -1.35 -13.06
C PRO A 56 3.21 -0.87 -12.04
N ASN A 57 3.57 0.42 -12.06
CA ASN A 57 4.49 1.03 -11.10
C ASN A 57 4.03 0.88 -9.63
N ALA A 58 2.73 0.92 -9.38
CA ALA A 58 2.18 0.72 -8.04
C ALA A 58 2.44 -0.70 -7.53
N TRP A 59 2.26 -1.69 -8.40
CA TRP A 59 2.55 -3.10 -8.10
C TRP A 59 4.03 -3.34 -7.89
N GLU A 60 4.88 -2.78 -8.76
CA GLU A 60 6.33 -2.89 -8.62
C GLU A 60 6.83 -2.22 -7.33
N THR A 61 6.20 -1.11 -6.91
CA THR A 61 6.50 -0.48 -5.61
C THR A 61 6.19 -1.41 -4.44
N VAL A 62 5.04 -2.09 -4.46
CA VAL A 62 4.65 -3.05 -3.42
C VAL A 62 5.61 -4.25 -3.40
N LYS A 63 5.98 -4.78 -4.57
CA LYS A 63 6.98 -5.86 -4.68
C LYS A 63 8.36 -5.44 -4.16
N ALA A 64 8.83 -4.25 -4.54
CA ALA A 64 10.13 -3.73 -4.12
C ALA A 64 10.21 -3.53 -2.60
N CYS A 65 9.07 -3.27 -1.94
CA CYS A 65 8.98 -3.24 -0.48
C CYS A 65 8.90 -4.63 0.18
N GLY A 66 8.95 -5.72 -0.60
CA GLY A 66 8.83 -7.09 -0.09
C GLY A 66 7.47 -7.36 0.56
N ILE A 67 6.41 -6.76 0.01
CA ILE A 67 5.05 -6.93 0.49
C ILE A 67 4.37 -7.93 -0.44
N PRO A 68 3.79 -9.01 0.11
CA PRO A 68 3.09 -9.98 -0.72
C PRO A 68 1.96 -9.26 -1.45
N ILE A 69 1.91 -9.42 -2.77
CA ILE A 69 0.78 -8.91 -3.56
C ILE A 69 -0.44 -9.73 -3.17
N PRO A 70 -1.47 -9.12 -2.55
CA PRO A 70 -2.66 -9.87 -2.22
C PRO A 70 -3.41 -10.18 -3.51
N TRP A 71 -3.76 -11.45 -3.69
CA TRP A 71 -4.77 -11.86 -4.66
C TRP A 71 -6.12 -11.39 -4.11
N CYS A 72 -6.51 -10.19 -4.52
CA CYS A 72 -7.77 -9.61 -4.12
C CYS A 72 -8.89 -10.27 -4.94
N THR A 73 -9.44 -11.35 -4.40
CA THR A 73 -10.69 -11.91 -4.91
C THR A 73 -11.77 -10.84 -4.76
N MET A 74 -12.37 -10.46 -5.89
CA MET A 74 -13.58 -9.64 -5.90
C MET A 74 -14.69 -10.49 -5.28
N HIS A 75 -14.99 -10.30 -4.00
CA HIS A 75 -16.11 -10.94 -3.32
C HIS A 75 -17.03 -9.88 -2.71
#